data_AF-A0A2P7QV50-F1
#
_entry.id   AF-A0A2P7QV50-F1
#
_cell.length_a   1.000
_cell.length_b   1.000
_cell.length_c   1.000
_cell.angle_alpha   90.00
_cell.angle_beta   90.00
_cell.angle_gamma   90.00
#
_symmetry.space_group_name_H-M   'P 1'
#
loop_
_entity.id
_entity.type
_entity.pdbx_description
1 polymer ?
#
loop_
_entity_poly.entity_id
_entity_poly.type
_entity_poly.pdbx_seq_one_letter_code
_entity_poly.pdbx_strand_id
1 'polypeptide(L)'
;MLLVRAELCDRLETLSNLTRRLSPRDFTARVETIRTLAAAYGLTPVVRVAEALERAVAETSSDIRACPTALYLARLQDAIGCEKLDEKASQALLASVSVRLGA
;
A
#
# COMPACT_ATOMS: atom_id res chain seq x y z
N MET A 1 -0.47 -17.70 8.68
CA MET A 1 -0.49 -16.31 8.17
C MET A 1 -1.55 -16.02 7.11
N LEU A 2 -2.38 -16.99 6.67
CA LEU A 2 -3.44 -16.76 5.67
C LEU A 2 -4.54 -15.82 6.17
N LEU A 3 -4.88 -15.87 7.47
CA LEU A 3 -5.97 -15.09 8.06
C LEU A 3 -5.70 -13.57 8.06
N VAL A 4 -4.44 -13.18 8.35
CA VAL A 4 -3.98 -11.78 8.29
C VAL A 4 -4.00 -11.24 6.87
N ARG A 5 -3.61 -12.06 5.89
CA ARG A 5 -3.65 -11.67 4.47
C ARG A 5 -5.07 -11.52 3.96
N ALA A 6 -5.96 -12.44 4.33
CA ALA A 6 -7.38 -12.34 4.01
C ALA A 6 -7.99 -11.06 4.61
N GLU A 7 -7.65 -10.74 5.86
CA GLU A 7 -8.08 -9.49 6.51
C GLU A 7 -7.52 -8.24 5.82
N LEU A 8 -6.25 -8.25 5.43
CA LEU A 8 -5.64 -7.14 4.68
C LEU A 8 -6.27 -6.96 3.30
N CYS A 9 -6.55 -8.05 2.59
CA CYS A 9 -7.25 -8.02 1.30
C CYS A 9 -8.66 -7.46 1.45
N ASP A 10 -9.43 -7.91 2.44
CA ASP A 10 -10.80 -7.45 2.69
C ASP A 10 -10.85 -5.95 3.02
N ARG A 11 -9.91 -5.49 3.86
CA ARG A 11 -9.75 -4.06 4.18
C ARG A 11 -9.35 -3.24 2.96
N LEU A 12 -8.47 -3.77 2.10
CA LEU A 12 -8.04 -3.10 0.88
C LEU A 12 -9.18 -3.01 -0.15
N GLU A 13 -9.94 -4.09 -0.33
CA GLU A 13 -11.10 -4.11 -1.21
C GLU A 13 -12.17 -3.12 -0.74
N THR A 14 -12.46 -3.12 0.55
CA THR A 14 -13.35 -2.14 1.18
C THR A 14 -12.84 -0.71 0.96
N LEU A 15 -11.54 -0.47 1.13
CA LEU A 15 -10.93 0.84 0.86
C LEU A 15 -11.10 1.23 -0.60
N SER A 16 -10.82 0.34 -1.55
CA SER A 16 -10.94 0.57 -2.99
C SER A 16 -12.37 0.96 -3.39
N ASN A 17 -13.36 0.22 -2.88
CA ASN A 17 -14.78 0.48 -3.12
C ASN A 17 -15.24 1.83 -2.54
N LEU A 18 -14.67 2.23 -1.40
CA LEU A 18 -15.02 3.47 -0.72
C LEU A 18 -14.18 4.68 -1.16
N THR A 19 -13.06 4.48 -1.88
CA THR A 19 -12.07 5.53 -2.20
C THR A 19 -12.71 6.76 -2.85
N ARG A 20 -13.70 6.57 -3.73
CA ARG A 20 -14.40 7.68 -4.41
C ARG A 20 -15.37 8.48 -3.53
N ARG A 21 -15.72 7.93 -2.36
CA ARG A 21 -16.72 8.48 -1.42
C ARG A 21 -16.09 8.97 -0.10
N LEU A 22 -14.82 8.67 0.14
CA LEU A 22 -14.12 9.03 1.38
C LEU A 22 -13.48 10.42 1.26
N SER A 23 -13.43 11.12 2.40
CA SER A 23 -12.58 12.31 2.53
C SER A 23 -11.10 11.92 2.54
N PRO A 24 -10.17 12.83 2.16
CA PRO A 24 -8.72 12.60 2.29
C PRO A 24 -8.28 12.13 3.67
N ARG A 25 -8.93 12.65 4.71
CA ARG A 25 -8.67 12.28 6.11
C ARG A 25 -9.11 10.85 6.40
N ASP A 26 -10.34 10.48 6.03
CA ASP A 26 -10.87 9.14 6.29
C ASP A 26 -10.14 8.06 5.48
N PHE A 27 -9.72 8.40 4.26
CA PHE A 27 -8.89 7.54 3.42
C PHE A 27 -7.54 7.28 4.09
N THR A 28 -6.85 8.33 4.54
CA THR A 28 -5.55 8.24 5.21
C THR A 28 -5.64 7.38 6.48
N ALA A 29 -6.67 7.58 7.31
CA ALA A 29 -6.87 6.78 8.52
C ALA A 29 -7.06 5.27 8.22
N ARG A 30 -7.74 4.94 7.13
CA ARG A 30 -7.92 3.53 6.71
C ARG A 30 -6.62 2.92 6.18
N VAL A 31 -5.83 3.69 5.42
CA VAL A 31 -4.49 3.26 4.96
C VAL A 31 -3.55 3.07 6.15
N GLU A 32 -3.58 3.96 7.14
CA GLU A 32 -2.80 3.83 8.37
C GLU A 32 -3.15 2.57 9.15
N THR A 33 -4.43 2.19 9.17
CA THR A 33 -4.87 0.96 9.83
C THR A 33 -4.29 -0.28 9.12
N ILE A 34 -4.27 -0.29 7.78
CA ILE A 34 -3.63 -1.33 6.96
C ILE A 34 -2.12 -1.37 7.25
N ARG A 35 -1.47 -0.21 7.31
CA ARG A 35 -0.04 -0.07 7.62
C ARG A 35 0.30 -0.63 9.00
N THR A 36 -0.49 -0.29 10.02
CA THR A 36 -0.28 -0.73 11.41
C THR A 36 -0.45 -2.24 11.53
N LEU A 37 -1.48 -2.79 10.89
CA LEU A 37 -1.70 -4.24 10.85
C LEU A 37 -0.53 -4.94 10.14
N ALA A 38 -0.11 -4.45 8.98
CA ALA A 38 1.04 -4.99 8.26
C ALA A 38 2.34 -4.94 9.08
N ALA A 39 2.58 -3.84 9.80
CA ALA A 39 3.76 -3.67 10.64
C ALA A 39 3.78 -4.68 11.80
N ALA A 40 2.63 -4.93 12.43
CA ALA A 40 2.51 -5.91 13.52
C ALA A 40 2.87 -7.35 13.07
N TYR A 41 2.73 -7.65 11.78
CA TYR A 41 3.05 -8.96 11.19
C TYR A 41 4.34 -8.99 10.36
N GLY A 42 5.15 -7.92 10.39
CA GLY A 42 6.42 -7.87 9.67
C GLY A 42 6.28 -7.79 8.13
N LEU A 43 5.11 -7.38 7.62
CA LEU A 43 4.84 -7.23 6.19
C LEU A 43 5.39 -5.89 5.67
N THR A 44 6.71 -5.73 5.76
CA THR A 44 7.46 -4.55 5.31
C THR A 44 7.05 -4.01 3.93
N PRO A 45 6.86 -4.82 2.86
CA PRO A 45 6.42 -4.29 1.56
C PRO A 45 5.07 -3.59 1.63
N VAL A 46 4.11 -4.11 2.40
CA VAL A 46 2.78 -3.50 2.57
C VAL A 46 2.90 -2.20 3.35
N VAL A 47 3.72 -2.16 4.39
CA VAL A 47 4.00 -0.94 5.18
C VAL A 47 4.55 0.17 4.29
N ARG A 48 5.55 -0.13 3.46
CA ARG A 48 6.21 0.87 2.61
C ARG A 48 5.28 1.44 1.53
N VAL A 49 4.44 0.60 0.91
CA VAL A 49 3.47 1.07 -0.08
C VAL A 49 2.37 1.89 0.58
N ALA A 50 1.92 1.51 1.77
CA ALA A 50 0.93 2.28 2.53
C ALA A 50 1.46 3.68 2.92
N GLU A 51 2.71 3.79 3.41
CA GLU A 51 3.34 5.08 3.70
C GLU A 51 3.47 5.98 2.45
N ALA A 52 3.83 5.39 1.30
CA ALA A 52 3.93 6.13 0.05
C ALA A 52 2.57 6.67 -0.41
N LEU A 53 1.49 5.88 -0.21
CA LEU A 53 0.12 6.31 -0.48
C LEU A 53 -0.33 7.43 0.46
N GLU A 54 -0.04 7.33 1.76
CA GLU A 54 -0.33 8.39 2.74
C GLU A 54 0.35 9.71 2.35
N ARG A 55 1.63 9.67 1.96
CA ARG A 55 2.37 10.86 1.48
C ARG A 55 1.77 11.46 0.21
N ALA A 56 1.46 10.63 -0.79
CA ALA A 56 0.86 11.10 -2.04
C ALA A 56 -0.50 11.78 -1.83
N VAL A 57 -1.30 11.27 -0.89
CA VAL A 57 -2.59 11.89 -0.51
C VAL A 57 -2.36 13.19 0.26
N ALA A 58 -1.38 13.25 1.16
CA ALA A 58 -1.05 14.47 1.90
C ALA A 58 -0.59 15.61 0.97
N GLU A 59 0.23 15.27 -0.03
CA GLU A 59 0.69 16.19 -1.08
C GLU A 59 -0.45 16.65 -2.00
N THR A 60 -1.47 15.80 -2.17
CA THR A 60 -2.66 16.12 -2.96
C THR A 60 -3.74 16.74 -2.06
N SER A 61 -3.47 17.91 -1.50
CA SER A 61 -4.27 18.51 -0.41
C SER A 61 -5.71 18.92 -0.78
N SER A 62 -6.07 18.96 -2.08
CA SER A 62 -7.35 19.53 -2.54
C SER A 62 -8.36 18.50 -3.06
N ASP A 63 -7.92 17.38 -3.64
CA ASP A 63 -8.85 16.33 -4.12
C ASP A 63 -8.15 14.97 -4.21
N ILE A 64 -8.67 13.98 -3.49
CA ILE A 64 -8.20 12.59 -3.58
C ILE A 64 -8.26 12.04 -5.01
N ARG A 65 -9.16 12.57 -5.84
CA ARG A 65 -9.33 12.17 -7.24
C ARG A 65 -8.17 12.59 -8.13
N ALA A 66 -7.42 13.61 -7.73
CA ALA A 66 -6.19 14.01 -8.42
C ALA A 66 -5.00 13.12 -8.05
N CYS A 67 -5.07 12.41 -6.92
CA CYS A 67 -4.07 11.44 -6.52
C CYS A 67 -4.28 10.12 -7.30
N PRO A 68 -3.24 9.49 -7.86
CA PRO A 68 -3.34 8.22 -8.57
C PRO A 68 -3.50 7.03 -7.61
N THR A 69 -4.50 7.10 -6.71
CA THR A 69 -4.77 6.12 -5.65
C THR A 69 -4.94 4.70 -6.17
N ALA A 70 -5.54 4.52 -7.36
CA ALA A 70 -5.71 3.22 -8.00
C ALA A 70 -4.38 2.48 -8.26
N LEU A 71 -3.30 3.22 -8.59
CA LEU A 71 -1.97 2.61 -8.80
C LEU A 71 -1.40 2.08 -7.49
N TYR A 72 -1.51 2.86 -6.41
CA TYR A 72 -1.04 2.45 -5.10
C TYR A 72 -1.87 1.29 -4.51
N LEU A 73 -3.19 1.28 -4.73
CA LEU A 73 -4.07 0.19 -4.30
C LEU A 73 -3.73 -1.12 -5.02
N ALA A 74 -3.46 -1.08 -6.34
CA ALA A 74 -2.98 -2.26 -7.07
C ALA A 74 -1.65 -2.77 -6.50
N ARG A 75 -0.71 -1.87 -6.18
CA ARG A 75 0.58 -2.25 -5.57
C ARG A 75 0.45 -2.77 -4.14
N LEU A 76 -0.52 -2.30 -3.37
CA LEU A 76 -0.87 -2.88 -2.07
C LEU A 76 -1.41 -4.29 -2.25
N GLN A 77 -2.26 -4.52 -3.24
CA GLN A 77 -2.81 -5.84 -3.54
C GLN A 77 -1.70 -6.83 -3.94
N ASP A 78 -0.78 -6.40 -4.79
CA ASP A 78 0.40 -7.21 -5.17
C ASP A 78 1.27 -7.54 -3.93
N ALA A 79 1.51 -6.56 -3.06
CA ALA A 79 2.30 -6.75 -1.85
C ALA A 79 1.64 -7.71 -0.84
N ILE A 80 0.31 -7.68 -0.73
CA ILE A 80 -0.48 -8.61 0.11
C ILE A 80 -0.58 -9.99 -0.56
N GLY A 81 -0.51 -10.08 -1.89
CA GLY A 81 -0.46 -11.34 -2.64
C GLY A 81 0.89 -12.05 -2.62
N CYS A 82 2.00 -11.34 -2.37
CA CYS A 82 3.33 -11.95 -2.27
C CYS A 82 3.46 -12.85 -1.03
N GLU A 83 3.21 -14.15 -1.18
CA GLU A 83 3.20 -15.16 -0.10
C GLU A 83 4.56 -15.31 0.61
N LYS A 84 5.67 -15.12 -0.11
CA LYS A 84 7.04 -15.16 0.41
C LYS A 84 7.90 -14.15 -0.34
N LEU A 85 8.09 -12.95 0.21
CA LEU A 85 9.29 -12.18 -0.11
C LEU A 85 10.39 -12.70 0.81
N ASP A 86 10.99 -13.81 0.39
CA ASP A 86 12.33 -14.20 0.85
C ASP A 86 13.21 -12.95 0.75
N GLU A 87 14.06 -12.66 1.74
CA GLU A 87 14.89 -11.43 1.80
C GLU A 87 15.63 -11.17 0.45
N LYS A 88 15.97 -12.25 -0.27
CA LYS A 88 16.54 -12.21 -1.63
C LYS A 88 15.63 -11.57 -2.70
N ALA A 89 14.33 -11.80 -2.65
CA ALA A 89 13.36 -11.24 -3.60
C ALA A 89 13.09 -9.75 -3.32
N SER A 90 13.10 -9.33 -2.04
CA SER A 90 13.08 -7.91 -1.65
C SER A 90 14.32 -7.17 -2.16
N GLN A 91 15.51 -7.78 -2.09
CA GLN A 91 16.72 -7.19 -2.65
C GLN A 91 16.70 -7.11 -4.19
N ALA A 92 16.13 -8.09 -4.89
CA ALA A 92 15.99 -8.05 -6.34
C ALA A 92 15.03 -6.94 -6.81
N LEU A 93 13.93 -6.72 -6.08
CA LEU A 93 13.00 -5.61 -6.34
C LEU A 93 13.65 -4.25 -6.11
N LEU A 94 14.39 -4.07 -5.02
CA LEU A 94 15.17 -2.85 -4.76
C LEU A 94 16.25 -2.60 -5.82
N ALA A 95 16.95 -3.65 -6.26
CA ALA A 95 17.94 -3.56 -7.34
C ALA A 95 17.30 -3.14 -8.68
N SER A 96 16.10 -3.65 -8.99
CA SER A 96 15.38 -3.27 -10.22
C SER A 96 14.93 -1.80 -10.23
N VAL A 97 14.67 -1.22 -9.07
CA VAL A 97 14.32 0.21 -8.93
C VAL A 97 15.58 1.07 -9.08
N SER A 98 16.72 0.65 -8.53
CA SER A 98 18.00 1.36 -8.68
C SER A 98 18.51 1.39 -10.13
N VAL A 99 18.25 0.37 -10.95
CA VAL A 99 18.60 0.38 -12.39
C VAL A 99 17.75 1.36 -13.20
N ARG A 100 16.54 1.71 -12.73
CA ARG A 100 15.66 2.69 -13.39
C ARG A 100 15.86 4.14 -12.94
N LEU A 101 16.64 4.38 -11.89
CA LEU A 101 17.03 5.70 -11.41
C LEU A 101 18.50 6.05 -11.72
N GLY A 102 19.21 5.15 -12.41
CA GLY A 102 20.57 5.36 -12.91
C GLY A 102 20.66 5.18 -14.42
N ALA A 103 19.98 6.06 -15.17
CA ALA A 103 20.28 6.39 -16.56
C ALA A 103 19.77 7.80 -16.87
#